data_AF-A0A917T2I2-F1
#
_entry.id   AF-A0A917T2I2-F1
#
_cell.length_a   1.000
_cell.length_b   1.000
_cell.length_c   1.000
_cell.angle_alpha   90.00
_cell.angle_beta   90.00
_cell.angle_gamma   90.00
#
_symmetry.space_group_name_H-M   'P 1'
#
loop_
_entity.id
_entity.type
_entity.pdbx_description
1 polymer ?
#
loop_
_entity_poly.entity_id
_entity_poly.type
_entity_poly.pdbx_seq_one_letter_code
_entity_poly.pdbx_strand_id
1 'polypeptide(L)'
;MLFAAVRRGDLTEADALERHEGLTQLKMRLLGDRVSRRTAWRIAQEQGWDTTVDAEYLAVTRLQADALVTVDPDMAARARGVVPLAPVESLSVS
;
A
#
# COMPACT_ATOMS: atom_id res chain seq x y z
N MET A 1 -7.76 -11.54 -1.25
CA MET A 1 -6.49 -11.99 -0.66
C MET A 1 -6.60 -12.89 0.59
N LEU A 2 -7.60 -12.84 1.47
CA LEU A 2 -7.84 -13.98 2.40
C LEU A 2 -9.13 -14.72 2.07
N PHE A 3 -10.21 -13.97 1.85
CA PHE A 3 -11.49 -14.51 1.38
C PHE A 3 -11.38 -15.36 0.09
N ALA A 4 -10.57 -14.91 -0.87
CA ALA A 4 -10.31 -15.68 -2.09
C ALA A 4 -9.57 -17.00 -1.83
N ALA A 5 -8.70 -17.06 -0.82
CA ALA A 5 -8.01 -18.29 -0.42
C ALA A 5 -8.97 -19.25 0.29
N VAL A 6 -9.85 -18.73 1.15
CA VAL A 6 -10.96 -19.50 1.74
C VAL A 6 -11.88 -20.08 0.67
N ARG A 7 -12.26 -19.27 -0.32
CA ARG A 7 -13.10 -19.70 -1.45
C ARG A 7 -12.46 -20.79 -2.32
N ARG A 8 -11.13 -20.88 -2.33
CA ARG A 8 -10.38 -21.93 -3.03
C ARG A 8 -10.08 -23.15 -2.14
N GLY A 9 -10.37 -23.09 -0.84
CA GLY A 9 -10.05 -24.15 0.12
C GLY A 9 -8.60 -24.15 0.61
N ASP A 10 -7.80 -23.15 0.22
CA ASP A 10 -6.39 -23.02 0.60
C ASP A 10 -6.22 -22.62 2.09
N LEU A 11 -7.29 -22.10 2.71
CA LEU A 11 -7.30 -21.59 4.07
C LEU A 11 -8.68 -21.84 4.69
N THR A 12 -8.75 -22.19 5.97
CA THR A 12 -10.04 -22.25 6.65
C THR A 12 -10.56 -20.84 6.92
N GLU A 13 -11.88 -20.69 7.05
CA GLU A 13 -12.47 -19.40 7.43
C GLU A 13 -11.97 -18.93 8.81
N ALA A 14 -11.78 -19.86 9.74
CA ALA A 14 -11.22 -19.57 11.06
C ALA A 14 -9.81 -18.99 10.98
N ASP A 15 -8.91 -19.62 10.21
CA ASP A 15 -7.54 -19.13 10.03
C ASP A 15 -7.51 -17.78 9.30
N ALA A 16 -8.45 -17.53 8.38
CA ALA A 16 -8.58 -16.25 7.70
C ALA A 16 -9.00 -15.14 8.67
N LEU A 17 -9.95 -15.42 9.56
CA LEU A 17 -10.43 -14.46 10.55
C LEU A 17 -9.37 -14.16 11.62
N GLU A 18 -8.61 -15.16 12.08
CA GLU A 18 -7.48 -14.94 12.98
C GLU A 18 -6.42 -14.03 12.35
N ARG A 19 -6.09 -14.25 11.07
CA ARG A 19 -5.17 -13.37 10.33
C ARG A 19 -5.74 -11.97 10.14
N HIS A 20 -7.06 -11.83 9.98
CA HIS A 20 -7.72 -10.54 9.95
C HIS A 20 -7.59 -9.80 11.28
N GLU A 21 -7.72 -10.49 12.41
CA GLU A 21 -7.51 -9.91 13.74
C GLU A 21 -6.04 -9.47 13.94
N GLY A 22 -5.08 -10.25 13.44
CA GLY A 22 -3.67 -9.82 13.40
C GLY A 22 -3.48 -8.50 12.61
N LEU A 23 -4.20 -8.32 11.50
CA LEU A 23 -4.15 -7.09 10.69
C LEU A 23 -4.78 -5.89 11.41
N THR A 24 -5.87 -6.07 12.18
CA THR A 24 -6.53 -4.96 12.89
C THR A 24 -5.68 -4.42 14.04
N GLN A 25 -4.79 -5.24 14.60
CA GLN A 25 -3.85 -4.84 15.64
C GLN A 25 -2.65 -4.03 15.12
N LEU A 26 -2.40 -4.04 13.81
CA LEU A 26 -1.39 -3.18 13.21
C LEU A 26 -1.80 -1.71 13.38
N LYS A 27 -0.87 -0.87 13.83
CA LYS A 27 -1.07 0.59 13.97
C LYS A 27 -1.07 1.26 12.60
N MET A 28 -2.07 0.94 11.78
CA MET A 28 -2.30 1.56 10.49
C MET A 28 -3.11 2.84 10.68
N ARG A 29 -2.63 3.96 10.11
CA ARG A 29 -3.40 5.19 9.99
C ARG A 29 -3.95 5.28 8.58
N LEU A 30 -5.26 5.42 8.45
CA LEU A 30 -5.87 5.75 7.16
C LEU A 30 -5.58 7.22 6.86
N LEU A 31 -4.74 7.48 5.85
CA LEU A 31 -4.38 8.82 5.41
C LEU A 31 -5.10 9.10 4.09
N GLY A 32 -6.18 9.88 4.17
CA GLY A 32 -7.07 10.22 3.04
C GLY A 32 -7.67 11.62 3.15
N ASP A 33 -6.96 12.51 3.81
CA ASP A 33 -7.31 13.91 4.00
C ASP A 33 -7.15 14.76 2.71
N ARG A 34 -7.49 16.05 2.79
CA ARG A 34 -7.44 16.96 1.64
C ARG A 34 -6.03 17.13 1.06
N VAL A 35 -4.98 17.07 1.87
CA VAL A 35 -3.58 17.24 1.45
C VAL A 35 -3.08 16.01 0.72
N SER A 36 -3.37 14.81 1.22
CA SER A 36 -3.02 13.55 0.54
C SER A 36 -3.71 13.44 -0.81
N ARG A 37 -5.01 13.75 -0.92
CA ARG A 37 -5.73 13.78 -2.21
C ARG A 37 -5.13 14.78 -3.21
N ARG A 38 -4.78 15.99 -2.76
CA ARG A 38 -4.14 17.00 -3.62
C ARG A 38 -2.76 16.53 -4.10
N THR A 39 -2.00 15.88 -3.23
CA THR A 39 -0.67 15.36 -3.55
C THR A 39 -0.78 14.21 -4.56
N ALA A 40 -1.73 13.30 -4.39
CA ALA A 40 -2.01 12.22 -5.34
C ALA A 40 -2.41 12.76 -6.72
N TRP A 41 -3.29 13.77 -6.77
CA TRP A 41 -3.66 14.43 -8.01
C TRP A 41 -2.45 15.00 -8.75
N ARG A 42 -1.56 15.71 -8.02
CA ARG A 42 -0.34 16.27 -8.60
C ARG A 42 0.58 15.17 -9.14
N ILE A 43 0.78 14.08 -8.40
CA ILE A 43 1.60 12.95 -8.85
C ILE A 43 1.00 12.35 -10.14
N ALA A 44 -0.30 12.07 -10.15
CA ALA A 44 -0.96 11.52 -11.34
C ALA A 44 -0.81 12.43 -12.58
N GLN A 45 -0.95 13.75 -12.40
CA GLN A 45 -0.73 14.74 -13.46
C GLN A 45 0.73 14.78 -13.94
N GLU A 46 1.69 14.80 -13.01
CA GLU A 46 3.13 14.80 -13.33
C GLU A 46 3.55 13.54 -14.11
N GLN A 47 2.90 12.40 -13.83
CA GLN A 47 3.20 11.11 -14.46
C GLN A 47 2.31 10.79 -15.68
N GLY A 48 1.31 11.63 -15.97
CA GLY A 48 0.36 11.40 -17.06
C GLY A 48 -0.53 10.17 -16.89
N TRP A 49 -0.94 9.86 -15.65
CA TRP A 49 -1.78 8.70 -15.34
C TRP A 49 -3.28 9.01 -15.45
N ASP A 50 -4.05 8.01 -15.89
CA ASP A 50 -5.51 8.14 -16.07
C ASP A 50 -6.29 8.21 -14.75
N THR A 51 -5.72 7.72 -13.65
CA THR A 51 -6.38 7.70 -12.33
C THR A 51 -5.42 8.05 -11.20
N THR A 52 -5.97 8.47 -10.06
CA THR A 52 -5.18 8.76 -8.84
C THR A 52 -4.93 7.54 -7.96
N VAL A 53 -5.47 6.37 -8.29
CA VAL A 53 -5.50 5.19 -7.39
C VAL A 53 -4.09 4.81 -6.94
N ASP A 54 -3.16 4.63 -7.88
CA ASP A 54 -1.77 4.30 -7.53
C ASP A 54 -1.04 5.51 -6.90
N ALA A 55 -1.39 6.72 -7.33
CA ALA A 55 -0.80 7.95 -6.83
C ALA A 55 -1.15 8.23 -5.36
N GLU A 56 -2.24 7.68 -4.85
CA GLU A 56 -2.65 7.83 -3.44
C GLU A 56 -1.64 7.20 -2.49
N TYR A 57 -1.16 5.99 -2.80
CA TYR A 57 -0.10 5.34 -2.01
C TYR A 57 1.20 6.16 -2.04
N LEU A 58 1.60 6.65 -3.22
CA LEU A 58 2.82 7.46 -3.36
C LEU A 58 2.70 8.81 -2.65
N ALA A 59 1.51 9.40 -2.64
CA ALA A 59 1.24 10.63 -1.92
C ALA A 59 1.40 10.46 -0.42
N VAL A 60 0.86 9.37 0.14
CA VAL A 60 1.04 9.04 1.56
C VAL A 60 2.53 8.84 1.88
N THR A 61 3.25 8.02 1.11
CA THR A 61 4.68 7.80 1.29
C THR A 61 5.47 9.12 1.26
N ARG A 62 5.20 9.98 0.27
CA ARG A 62 5.87 11.28 0.13
C ARG A 62 5.58 12.21 1.32
N LEU A 63 4.35 12.23 1.82
CA LEU A 63 3.94 13.08 2.95
C LEU A 63 4.50 12.60 4.29
N GLN A 64 4.72 11.29 4.44
CA GLN A 64 5.41 10.74 5.60
C GLN A 64 6.93 10.89 5.52
N ALA A 65 7.47 11.30 4.36
CA ALA A 65 8.90 11.40 4.08
C ALA A 65 9.65 10.07 4.30
N ASP A 66 9.04 8.97 3.88
CA ASP A 66 9.52 7.59 4.09
C ASP A 66 9.61 6.83 2.74
N ALA A 67 9.79 5.51 2.80
CA ALA A 67 9.86 4.60 1.66
C ALA A 67 8.55 3.84 1.42
N LEU A 68 8.32 3.47 0.16
CA LEU A 68 7.26 2.54 -0.23
C LEU A 68 7.79 1.11 -0.22
N VAL A 69 7.09 0.22 0.48
CA VAL A 69 7.28 -1.23 0.38
C VAL A 69 6.10 -1.81 -0.39
N THR A 70 6.36 -2.54 -1.47
CA THR A 70 5.33 -3.23 -2.25
C THR A 70 5.87 -4.53 -2.84
N VAL A 71 5.01 -5.56 -2.87
CA VAL A 71 5.28 -6.83 -3.57
C VAL A 71 4.74 -6.83 -5.00
N ASP A 72 3.99 -5.80 -5.38
CA ASP A 72 3.47 -5.61 -6.74
C ASP A 72 4.56 -4.97 -7.62
N PRO A 73 5.05 -5.68 -8.66
CA PRO A 73 6.11 -5.18 -9.53
C PRO A 73 5.69 -3.96 -10.37
N ASP A 74 4.41 -3.85 -10.73
CA ASP A 74 3.91 -2.70 -11.52
C ASP A 74 3.85 -1.46 -10.64
N MET A 75 3.44 -1.62 -9.39
CA MET A 75 3.47 -0.53 -8.40
C MET A 75 4.91 -0.10 -8.09
N ALA A 76 5.83 -1.05 -7.92
CA ALA A 76 7.25 -0.74 -7.76
C ALA A 76 7.78 0.04 -8.98
N ALA A 77 7.34 -0.32 -10.18
CA ALA A 77 7.72 0.37 -11.40
C ALA A 77 7.25 1.82 -11.45
N ARG A 78 6.00 2.06 -11.06
CA ARG A 78 5.39 3.40 -10.99
C ARG A 78 6.00 4.28 -9.92
N ALA A 79 6.47 3.70 -8.81
CA ALA A 79 7.08 4.42 -7.72
C ALA A 79 8.51 4.91 -8.02
N ARG A 80 9.21 4.29 -8.98
CA ARG A 80 10.60 4.65 -9.32
C ARG A 80 10.70 6.11 -9.73
N GLY A 81 11.53 6.86 -9.01
CA GLY A 81 11.74 8.29 -9.24
C GLY A 81 10.67 9.21 -8.63
N VAL A 82 9.62 8.65 -8.00
CA VAL A 82 8.57 9.43 -7.32
C VAL A 82 8.77 9.44 -5.80
N VAL A 83 9.09 8.27 -5.23
CA VAL A 83 9.37 8.06 -3.80
C VAL A 83 10.46 6.99 -3.62
N PRO A 84 11.16 6.95 -2.47
CA PRO A 84 12.07 5.85 -2.15
C PRO A 84 11.34 4.50 -2.11
N LEU A 85 12.03 3.43 -2.52
CA LEU A 85 11.55 2.06 -2.42
C LEU A 85 12.35 1.32 -1.34
N ALA A 86 11.68 0.47 -0.57
CA ALA A 86 12.31 -0.41 0.39
C ALA A 86 11.81 -1.86 0.18
N PRO A 87 12.67 -2.86 0.44
CA PRO A 87 12.30 -4.26 0.33
C PRO A 87 11.48 -4.70 1.56
N VAL A 88 10.73 -5.81 1.45
CA VAL A 88 9.82 -6.28 2.53
C VAL A 88 10.57 -6.61 3.82
N GLU A 89 11.82 -7.05 3.69
CA GLU A 89 12.73 -7.39 4.78
C GLU A 89 13.02 -6.18 5.68
N SER A 90 12.86 -4.95 5.18
CA SER A 90 13.00 -3.73 6.00
C SER A 90 11.87 -3.54 7.02
N LEU A 91 10.78 -4.30 6.92
CA LEU A 91 9.68 -4.28 7.89
C LEU A 91 9.91 -5.20 9.10
N SER A 92 10.95 -6.05 9.06
CA SER A 92 11.31 -6.89 10.20
C SER A 92 12.00 -6.04 11.27
N VAL A 93 11.42 -6.00 12.46
CA VAL A 93 12.07 -5.46 13.67
C VAL A 93 12.95 -6.57 14.24
N SER A 94 14.27 -6.34 14.32
CA SER A 94 15.18 -7.19 15.10
C SER A 94 14.88 -7.10 16.60
#